data_AF-A0A6L5DR31-F1
#
_entry.id   AF-A0A6L5DR31-F1
#
_cell.length_a   1.000
_cell.length_b   1.000
_cell.length_c   1.000
_cell.angle_alpha   90.00
_cell.angle_beta   90.00
_cell.angle_gamma   90.00
#
_symmetry.space_group_name_H-M   'P 1'
#
loop_
_entity.id
_entity.type
_entity.pdbx_description
1 polymer ?
#
loop_
_entity_poly.entity_id
_entity_poly.type
_entity_poly.pdbx_seq_one_letter_code
_entity_poly.pdbx_strand_id
1 'polypeptide(L)'
;MKQIFLIILGLILTLTINAQQKAKQYAVKSGHIEYKLTGNTTGTKSLWWDNYGQMSYTEIKATTVTKIFGMKSEDKAHTIQIMKGDKFWTVNVLNKTGQKGTIPAYSKLQKISENMNEEEKNQMGKDLLTAFGGEIIGSEKILGNTCEIASLMGAKVWIYKGITLKSEAKILGVEANEIALSFVKNASVSSSKFNPPSNISYEDQSQYQQAIFGDMGDYNDEEEMDFDLYPIKYPYQKFKEVINDFSYNGYRKLTVMNSKDTYSAMFMKGMSGSLAIAATSKKNGNPAQEGGFETFTHNGVKCMYGAMDEDDGVTLIVDIPRYETYIIIAADPVISKNDMLGMLDKLKF
;
A
#
# COMPACT_ATOMS: atom_id res chain seq x y z
N MET A 1 -2.46 24.42 4.49
CA MET A 1 -3.41 23.29 4.67
C MET A 1 -3.20 22.12 3.70
N LYS A 2 -2.86 22.32 2.42
CA LYS A 2 -2.50 21.22 1.49
C LYS A 2 -1.09 20.61 1.69
N GLN A 3 -0.20 21.26 2.43
CA GLN A 3 1.19 20.78 2.64
C GLN A 3 1.40 19.92 3.90
N ILE A 4 0.38 19.79 4.77
CA ILE A 4 0.45 18.94 5.96
C ILE A 4 0.25 17.45 5.61
N PHE A 5 -0.38 17.18 4.46
CA PHE A 5 -0.61 15.81 3.97
C PHE A 5 0.68 15.07 3.61
N LEU A 6 1.73 15.76 3.16
CA LEU A 6 2.98 15.13 2.70
C LEU A 6 3.90 14.68 3.85
N ILE A 7 3.75 15.23 5.06
CA ILE A 7 4.65 14.91 6.20
C ILE A 7 4.01 13.91 7.17
N ILE A 8 2.67 13.86 7.23
CA ILE A 8 1.97 12.75 7.90
C ILE A 8 2.17 11.44 7.12
N LEU A 9 2.31 11.52 5.79
CA LEU A 9 2.59 10.37 4.93
C LEU A 9 3.94 9.68 5.24
N GLY A 10 4.93 10.41 5.77
CA GLY A 10 6.23 9.86 6.18
C GLY A 10 6.23 9.16 7.55
N LEU A 11 5.20 9.37 8.37
CA LEU A 11 4.97 8.64 9.63
C LEU A 11 4.03 7.44 9.45
N ILE A 12 3.45 7.27 8.25
CA ILE A 12 2.69 6.08 7.80
C ILE A 12 3.65 5.06 7.13
N LEU A 13 4.91 5.01 7.57
CA LEU A 13 5.83 3.90 7.28
C LEU A 13 5.95 2.92 8.46
N THR A 14 4.90 2.78 9.26
CA THR A 14 4.62 1.52 9.95
C THR A 14 3.57 0.72 9.19
N LEU A 15 3.76 0.55 7.87
CA LEU A 15 3.50 -0.77 7.31
C LEU A 15 4.54 -1.66 7.98
N THR A 16 4.18 -2.29 9.09
CA THR A 16 4.99 -3.36 9.66
C THR A 16 5.00 -4.46 8.62
N ILE A 17 6.05 -4.48 7.80
CA ILE A 17 6.29 -5.55 6.84
C ILE A 17 6.75 -6.76 7.66
N ASN A 18 5.75 -7.45 8.20
CA ASN A 18 5.80 -8.81 8.71
C ASN A 18 4.36 -9.25 8.92
N ALA A 19 3.84 -10.05 7.98
CA ALA A 19 2.58 -10.76 8.16
C ALA A 19 2.84 -11.92 9.14
N GLN A 20 2.85 -11.69 10.44
CA GLN A 20 3.04 -12.78 11.41
C GLN A 20 1.99 -12.85 12.53
N GLN A 21 1.08 -13.81 12.28
CA GLN A 21 0.25 -14.64 13.17
C GLN A 21 -1.19 -14.17 13.39
N LYS A 22 -2.26 -14.87 12.97
CA LYS A 22 -3.67 -14.57 13.36
C LYS A 22 -4.09 -13.07 13.40
N ALA A 23 -3.87 -12.29 12.33
CA ALA A 23 -3.99 -10.80 12.38
C ALA A 23 -3.35 -10.15 13.63
N LYS A 24 -2.33 -10.77 14.19
CA LYS A 24 -1.47 -10.25 15.24
C LYS A 24 -0.40 -9.47 14.53
N GLN A 25 -0.28 -8.21 14.92
CA GLN A 25 0.74 -7.32 14.41
C GLN A 25 2.13 -7.67 14.97
N TYR A 26 2.17 -8.28 16.16
CA TYR A 26 3.40 -8.56 16.89
C TYR A 26 3.45 -10.01 17.39
N ALA A 27 4.63 -10.63 17.38
CA ALA A 27 4.83 -11.92 18.05
C ALA A 27 5.06 -11.78 19.58
N VAL A 28 4.88 -10.58 20.13
CA VAL A 28 4.90 -10.29 21.57
C VAL A 28 3.50 -9.86 22.00
N LYS A 29 2.90 -10.55 22.99
CA LYS A 29 1.50 -10.38 23.37
C LYS A 29 1.14 -8.95 23.79
N SER A 30 1.94 -8.34 24.63
CA SER A 30 1.73 -6.97 25.08
C SER A 30 3.07 -6.28 25.28
N GLY A 31 3.05 -4.97 25.39
CA GLY A 31 4.27 -4.26 25.73
C GLY A 31 4.16 -2.76 25.58
N HIS A 32 5.31 -2.15 25.83
CA HIS A 32 5.50 -0.73 25.74
C HIS A 32 6.89 -0.41 25.21
N ILE A 33 6.97 0.58 24.33
CA ILE A 33 8.22 1.04 23.73
C ILE A 33 8.19 2.57 23.66
N GLU A 34 9.31 3.17 24.04
CA GLU A 34 9.56 4.60 23.93
C GLU A 34 10.60 4.86 22.85
N TYR A 35 10.38 5.85 22.02
CA TYR A 35 11.25 6.21 20.90
C TYR A 35 11.67 7.67 20.98
N LYS A 36 12.88 7.94 20.52
CA LYS A 36 13.34 9.27 20.15
C LYS A 36 13.22 9.45 18.63
N LEU A 37 12.63 10.57 18.22
CA LEU A 37 12.58 11.00 16.83
C LEU A 37 13.71 12.01 16.56
N THR A 38 14.41 11.84 15.45
CA THR A 38 15.53 12.72 15.04
C THR A 38 15.52 12.95 13.51
N GLY A 39 16.30 13.94 13.05
CA GLY A 39 16.31 14.40 11.67
C GLY A 39 15.61 15.75 11.53
N ASN A 40 14.88 15.94 10.42
CA ASN A 40 14.02 17.11 10.22
C ASN A 40 12.84 17.12 11.20
N THR A 41 12.35 15.95 11.59
CA THR A 41 11.33 15.78 12.61
C THR A 41 11.96 15.27 13.89
N THR A 42 11.84 16.04 14.96
CA THR A 42 12.40 15.72 16.29
C THR A 42 11.29 15.60 17.32
N GLY A 43 11.48 14.74 18.32
CA GLY A 43 10.45 14.54 19.35
C GLY A 43 10.47 13.15 19.97
N THR A 44 9.31 12.73 20.45
CA THR A 44 9.10 11.45 21.12
C THR A 44 7.92 10.71 20.50
N LYS A 45 8.01 9.38 20.50
CA LYS A 45 6.91 8.49 20.16
C LYS A 45 6.83 7.40 21.20
N SER A 46 5.63 7.10 21.66
CA SER A 46 5.37 6.08 22.68
C SER A 46 4.32 5.14 22.13
N LEU A 47 4.60 3.84 22.15
CA LEU A 47 3.67 2.81 21.68
C LEU A 47 3.39 1.85 22.83
N TRP A 48 2.10 1.56 23.02
CA TRP A 48 1.59 0.51 23.89
C TRP A 48 0.73 -0.42 23.06
N TRP A 49 0.83 -1.71 23.32
CA TRP A 49 -0.05 -2.70 22.70
C TRP A 49 -0.40 -3.80 23.67
N ASP A 50 -1.52 -4.45 23.35
CA ASP A 50 -1.97 -5.67 23.98
C ASP A 50 -2.67 -6.56 22.93
N ASN A 51 -2.94 -7.80 23.30
CA ASN A 51 -3.49 -8.84 22.44
C ASN A 51 -2.77 -8.91 21.10
N TYR A 52 -1.44 -8.94 21.17
CA TYR A 52 -0.51 -9.02 20.05
C TYR A 52 -0.69 -7.92 18.99
N GLY A 53 -1.13 -6.73 19.40
CA GLY A 53 -1.33 -5.57 18.52
C GLY A 53 -2.77 -5.37 18.06
N GLN A 54 -3.70 -6.28 18.37
CA GLN A 54 -5.13 -6.02 18.11
C GLN A 54 -5.67 -4.84 18.93
N MET A 55 -4.98 -4.47 20.01
CA MET A 55 -5.17 -3.20 20.68
C MET A 55 -3.85 -2.44 20.71
N SER A 56 -3.84 -1.21 20.24
CA SER A 56 -2.66 -0.35 20.30
C SER A 56 -3.02 1.08 20.60
N TYR A 57 -2.10 1.78 21.28
CA TYR A 57 -2.12 3.21 21.48
C TYR A 57 -0.73 3.73 21.12
N THR A 58 -0.67 4.67 20.19
CA THR A 58 0.56 5.37 19.81
C THR A 58 0.37 6.84 20.07
N GLU A 59 1.27 7.47 20.82
CA GLU A 59 1.31 8.91 21.01
C GLU A 59 2.61 9.46 20.43
N ILE A 60 2.49 10.50 19.62
CA ILE A 60 3.63 11.15 18.97
C ILE A 60 3.57 12.63 19.33
N LYS A 61 4.68 13.15 19.84
CA LYS A 61 4.91 14.57 20.08
C LYS A 61 6.14 14.96 19.28
N ALA A 62 5.94 15.76 18.24
CA ALA A 62 6.99 16.05 17.29
C ALA A 62 7.00 17.52 16.86
N THR A 63 8.19 18.00 16.52
CA THR A 63 8.43 19.28 15.86
C THR A 63 9.19 19.02 14.57
N THR A 64 8.60 19.43 13.45
CA THR A 64 9.20 19.30 12.12
C THR A 64 9.74 20.64 11.67
N VAL A 65 11.00 20.65 11.26
CA VAL A 65 11.67 21.83 10.72
C VAL A 65 11.98 21.57 9.25
N THR A 66 11.34 22.37 8.38
CA THR A 66 11.56 22.33 6.94
C THR A 66 12.23 23.63 6.50
N LYS A 67 13.30 23.51 5.70
CA LYS A 67 13.96 24.66 5.07
C LYS A 67 13.71 24.58 3.57
N ILE A 68 12.94 25.52 3.03
CA ILE A 68 12.67 25.62 1.59
C ILE A 68 13.10 27.03 1.16
N PHE A 69 14.00 27.13 0.18
CA PHE A 69 14.51 28.41 -0.34
C PHE A 69 15.04 29.39 0.74
N GLY A 70 15.72 28.87 1.77
CA GLY A 70 16.27 29.70 2.86
C GLY A 70 15.25 30.14 3.92
N MET A 71 13.95 29.90 3.70
CA MET A 71 12.90 30.12 4.71
C MET A 71 12.76 28.88 5.60
N LYS A 72 12.79 29.08 6.92
CA LYS A 72 12.57 28.03 7.93
C LYS A 72 11.09 28.04 8.34
N SER A 73 10.41 26.90 8.17
CA SER A 73 9.11 26.62 8.79
C SER A 73 9.29 25.66 9.96
N GLU A 74 8.46 25.81 10.99
CA GLU A 74 8.40 24.92 12.14
C GLU A 74 6.95 24.52 12.39
N ASP A 75 6.68 23.22 12.32
CA ASP A 75 5.35 22.64 12.53
C ASP A 75 5.36 21.71 13.74
N LYS A 76 4.47 21.97 14.70
CA LYS A 76 4.32 21.14 15.91
C LYS A 76 3.13 20.20 15.75
N ALA A 77 3.33 18.94 16.12
CA ALA A 77 2.32 17.91 16.10
C ALA A 77 2.23 17.21 17.46
N HIS A 78 1.01 16.98 17.91
CA HIS A 78 0.70 16.06 18.99
C HIS A 78 -0.44 15.17 18.53
N THR A 79 -0.12 13.91 18.20
CA THR A 79 -1.07 12.98 17.62
C THR A 79 -1.21 11.74 18.47
N ILE A 80 -2.44 11.22 18.56
CA ILE A 80 -2.74 9.93 19.18
C ILE A 80 -3.35 9.03 18.11
N GLN A 81 -2.88 7.80 18.01
CA GLN A 81 -3.46 6.75 17.16
C GLN A 81 -3.88 5.60 18.05
N ILE A 82 -5.10 5.11 17.86
CA ILE A 82 -5.67 4.01 18.63
C ILE A 82 -6.21 2.99 17.65
N MET A 83 -5.93 1.72 17.91
CA MET A 83 -6.53 0.59 17.20
C MET A 83 -7.15 -0.34 18.23
N LYS A 84 -8.34 -0.86 17.93
CA LYS A 84 -9.06 -1.83 18.75
C LYS A 84 -9.86 -2.76 17.85
N GLY A 85 -9.25 -3.89 17.50
CA GLY A 85 -9.78 -4.80 16.50
C GLY A 85 -9.79 -4.14 15.13
N ASP A 86 -10.96 -4.15 14.49
CA ASP A 86 -11.21 -3.52 13.20
C ASP A 86 -11.37 -1.99 13.29
N LYS A 87 -11.52 -1.42 14.48
CA LYS A 87 -11.73 0.02 14.65
C LYS A 87 -10.44 0.78 14.87
N PHE A 88 -10.36 1.98 14.30
CA PHE A 88 -9.24 2.89 14.53
C PHE A 88 -9.73 4.30 14.86
N TRP A 89 -8.85 5.06 15.52
CA TRP A 89 -8.98 6.48 15.77
C TRP A 89 -7.64 7.17 15.55
N THR A 90 -7.65 8.32 14.90
CA THR A 90 -6.51 9.22 14.79
C THR A 90 -6.93 10.58 15.32
N VAL A 91 -6.17 11.12 16.27
CA VAL A 91 -6.49 12.36 16.98
C VAL A 91 -5.36 13.36 16.77
N ASN A 92 -5.72 14.57 16.36
CA ASN A 92 -4.89 15.76 16.51
C ASN A 92 -5.24 16.43 17.84
N VAL A 93 -4.36 16.24 18.84
CA VAL A 93 -4.61 16.71 20.21
C VAL A 93 -4.60 18.23 20.30
N LEU A 94 -3.75 18.90 19.50
CA LEU A 94 -3.64 20.36 19.50
C LEU A 94 -4.93 21.02 18.99
N ASN A 95 -5.51 20.45 17.94
CA ASN A 95 -6.71 20.99 17.30
C ASN A 95 -8.02 20.42 17.86
N LYS A 96 -7.94 19.41 18.74
CA LYS A 96 -9.10 18.67 19.26
C LYS A 96 -10.00 18.06 18.19
N THR A 97 -9.40 17.70 17.06
CA THR A 97 -10.07 17.03 15.93
C THR A 97 -9.52 15.63 15.74
N GLY A 98 -10.28 14.77 15.10
CA GLY A 98 -9.83 13.41 14.81
C GLY A 98 -10.67 12.74 13.73
N GLN A 99 -10.22 11.55 13.37
CA GLN A 99 -10.89 10.66 12.43
C GLN A 99 -11.08 9.31 13.11
N LYS A 100 -12.14 8.62 12.74
CA LYS A 100 -12.43 7.26 13.18
C LYS A 100 -12.97 6.44 12.01
N GLY A 101 -12.93 5.12 12.14
CA GLY A 101 -13.63 4.24 11.22
C GLY A 101 -13.31 2.78 11.48
N THR A 102 -13.60 1.96 10.48
CA THR A 102 -13.41 0.52 10.50
C THR A 102 -12.54 0.09 9.33
N ILE A 103 -11.52 -0.71 9.60
CA ILE A 103 -10.63 -1.29 8.59
C ILE A 103 -11.43 -2.32 7.79
N PRO A 104 -11.66 -2.10 6.48
CA PRO A 104 -12.34 -3.06 5.63
C PRO A 104 -11.59 -4.39 5.59
N ALA A 105 -12.32 -5.50 5.47
CA ALA A 105 -11.77 -6.85 5.38
C ALA A 105 -10.85 -7.30 6.53
N TYR A 106 -10.82 -6.60 7.67
CA TYR A 106 -10.00 -6.97 8.84
C TYR A 106 -10.23 -8.43 9.27
N SER A 107 -11.50 -8.85 9.35
CA SER A 107 -11.87 -10.22 9.71
C SER A 107 -11.47 -11.25 8.64
N LYS A 108 -11.54 -10.90 7.35
CA LYS A 108 -11.13 -11.75 6.23
C LYS A 108 -9.60 -11.94 6.26
N LEU A 109 -8.83 -10.87 6.42
CA LEU A 109 -7.36 -10.91 6.58
C LEU A 109 -6.93 -11.71 7.81
N GLN A 110 -7.69 -11.60 8.91
CA GLN A 110 -7.47 -12.40 10.10
C GLN A 110 -7.64 -13.90 9.84
N LYS A 111 -8.73 -14.30 9.17
CA LYS A 111 -8.99 -15.70 8.81
C LYS A 111 -7.91 -16.28 7.88
N ILE A 112 -7.47 -15.52 6.88
CA ILE A 112 -6.38 -15.93 5.97
C ILE A 112 -5.10 -16.20 6.79
N SER A 113 -4.75 -15.29 7.70
CA SER A 113 -3.59 -15.43 8.58
C SER A 113 -3.73 -16.57 9.60
N GLU A 114 -4.95 -16.93 10.00
CA GLU A 114 -5.21 -18.04 10.93
C GLU A 114 -4.92 -19.41 10.31
N ASN A 115 -5.15 -19.55 9.00
CA ASN A 115 -4.97 -20.82 8.27
C ASN A 115 -3.53 -21.08 7.82
N MET A 116 -2.63 -20.10 7.95
CA MET A 116 -1.22 -20.22 7.58
C MET A 116 -0.35 -20.66 8.77
N ASN A 117 0.66 -21.47 8.50
CA ASN A 117 1.73 -21.76 9.45
C ASN A 117 2.76 -20.61 9.53
N GLU A 118 3.76 -20.74 10.40
CA GLU A 118 4.74 -19.67 10.65
C GLU A 118 5.71 -19.43 9.49
N GLU A 119 6.14 -20.47 8.78
CA GLU A 119 6.89 -20.34 7.55
C GLU A 119 6.11 -19.60 6.46
N GLU A 120 4.85 -19.97 6.22
CA GLU A 120 3.98 -19.36 5.21
C GLU A 120 3.75 -17.87 5.48
N LYS A 121 3.52 -17.52 6.74
CA LYS A 121 3.41 -16.14 7.22
C LYS A 121 4.68 -15.32 6.98
N ASN A 122 5.82 -15.88 7.37
CA ASN A 122 7.13 -15.26 7.11
C ASN A 122 7.34 -15.04 5.61
N GLN A 123 6.98 -16.03 4.78
CA GLN A 123 7.12 -15.93 3.35
C GLN A 123 6.19 -14.85 2.78
N MET A 124 4.92 -14.80 3.21
CA MET A 124 3.99 -13.73 2.82
C MET A 124 4.53 -12.34 3.18
N GLY A 125 5.13 -12.17 4.37
CA GLY A 125 5.76 -10.90 4.76
C GLY A 125 6.91 -10.50 3.83
N LYS A 126 7.78 -11.46 3.46
CA LYS A 126 8.89 -11.25 2.53
C LYS A 126 8.42 -10.99 1.11
N ASP A 127 7.37 -11.68 0.67
CA ASP A 127 6.78 -11.49 -0.66
C ASP A 127 6.16 -10.10 -0.75
N LEU A 128 5.46 -9.64 0.29
CA LEU A 128 4.96 -8.27 0.37
C LEU A 128 6.12 -7.25 0.36
N LEU A 129 7.17 -7.46 1.17
CA LEU A 129 8.36 -6.60 1.16
C LEU A 129 8.93 -6.47 -0.26
N THR A 130 9.11 -7.60 -0.92
CA THR A 130 9.68 -7.71 -2.27
C THR A 130 8.76 -7.07 -3.31
N ALA A 131 7.44 -7.27 -3.21
CA ALA A 131 6.45 -6.66 -4.09
C ALA A 131 6.48 -5.12 -4.00
N PHE A 132 6.76 -4.57 -2.82
CA PHE A 132 6.98 -3.12 -2.65
C PHE A 132 8.38 -2.66 -3.07
N GLY A 133 9.25 -3.56 -3.53
CA GLY A 133 10.62 -3.25 -3.96
C GLY A 133 11.61 -3.13 -2.81
N GLY A 134 11.30 -3.78 -1.68
CA GLY A 134 12.19 -3.87 -0.53
C GLY A 134 12.89 -5.23 -0.43
N GLU A 135 13.85 -5.32 0.47
CA GLU A 135 14.65 -6.52 0.70
C GLU A 135 15.16 -6.61 2.14
N ILE A 136 15.48 -7.82 2.61
CA ILE A 136 16.18 -8.02 3.87
C ILE A 136 17.69 -7.95 3.61
N ILE A 137 18.35 -6.99 4.23
CA ILE A 137 19.77 -6.66 3.97
C ILE A 137 20.72 -7.08 5.09
N GLY A 138 20.20 -7.63 6.19
CA GLY A 138 21.03 -8.11 7.29
C GLY A 138 20.29 -8.26 8.61
N SER A 139 21.08 -8.36 9.69
CA SER A 139 20.56 -8.36 11.06
C SER A 139 21.49 -7.58 11.99
N GLU A 140 20.93 -6.98 13.03
CA GLU A 140 21.66 -6.22 14.04
C GLU A 140 20.94 -6.30 15.40
N LYS A 141 21.68 -6.20 16.50
CA LYS A 141 21.09 -6.19 17.84
C LYS A 141 20.74 -4.77 18.28
N ILE A 142 19.47 -4.52 18.56
CA ILE A 142 18.97 -3.27 19.18
C ILE A 142 18.35 -3.60 20.54
N LEU A 143 18.81 -2.92 21.59
CA LEU A 143 18.40 -3.18 22.99
C LEU A 143 18.50 -4.66 23.39
N GLY A 144 19.53 -5.36 22.88
CA GLY A 144 19.76 -6.79 23.13
C GLY A 144 18.88 -7.75 22.32
N ASN A 145 18.00 -7.26 21.44
CA ASN A 145 17.15 -8.09 20.58
C ASN A 145 17.71 -8.10 19.15
N THR A 146 17.84 -9.29 18.55
CA THR A 146 18.27 -9.42 17.15
C THR A 146 17.14 -9.00 16.22
N CYS A 147 17.35 -7.91 15.50
CA CYS A 147 16.45 -7.39 14.49
C CYS A 147 16.87 -7.86 13.10
N GLU A 148 15.91 -8.14 12.23
CA GLU A 148 16.13 -8.16 10.79
C GLU A 148 16.14 -6.72 10.27
N ILE A 149 17.02 -6.44 9.30
CA ILE A 149 17.12 -5.13 8.67
C ILE A 149 16.44 -5.23 7.31
N ALA A 150 15.29 -4.59 7.17
CA ALA A 150 14.61 -4.41 5.90
C ALA A 150 15.02 -3.07 5.28
N SER A 151 15.24 -3.03 3.97
CA SER A 151 15.43 -1.81 3.21
C SER A 151 14.32 -1.66 2.17
N LEU A 152 13.79 -0.44 2.04
CA LEU A 152 12.73 -0.12 1.10
C LEU A 152 12.80 1.38 0.78
N MET A 153 12.85 1.74 -0.51
CA MET A 153 12.74 3.13 -1.01
C MET A 153 13.62 4.18 -0.29
N GLY A 154 14.89 3.83 0.02
CA GLY A 154 15.81 4.75 0.72
C GLY A 154 15.59 4.84 2.23
N ALA A 155 14.77 3.95 2.79
CA ALA A 155 14.64 3.72 4.22
C ALA A 155 15.24 2.37 4.62
N LYS A 156 15.63 2.27 5.90
CA LYS A 156 16.02 1.04 6.59
C LYS A 156 15.22 0.92 7.88
N VAL A 157 14.77 -0.29 8.19
CA VAL A 157 13.96 -0.58 9.37
C VAL A 157 14.50 -1.83 10.05
N TRP A 158 14.72 -1.75 11.36
CA TRP A 158 15.16 -2.85 12.21
C TRP A 158 13.95 -3.43 12.93
N ILE A 159 13.55 -4.63 12.52
CA ILE A 159 12.31 -5.25 12.94
C ILE A 159 12.63 -6.44 13.85
N TYR A 160 12.11 -6.41 15.07
CA TYR A 160 12.12 -7.53 15.99
C TYR A 160 10.70 -8.03 16.20
N LYS A 161 10.38 -9.23 15.71
CA LYS A 161 9.08 -9.88 15.97
C LYS A 161 7.86 -9.01 15.58
N GLY A 162 7.98 -8.30 14.45
CA GLY A 162 6.99 -7.33 13.95
C GLY A 162 7.09 -5.92 14.55
N ILE A 163 7.94 -5.71 15.56
CA ILE A 163 8.11 -4.43 16.26
C ILE A 163 9.33 -3.71 15.70
N THR A 164 9.15 -2.50 15.18
CA THR A 164 10.27 -1.64 14.77
C THR A 164 11.02 -1.16 16.00
N LEU A 165 12.32 -1.46 16.10
CA LEU A 165 13.19 -0.92 17.17
C LEU A 165 14.03 0.26 16.70
N LYS A 166 14.21 0.40 15.38
CA LYS A 166 14.91 1.52 14.77
C LYS A 166 14.43 1.69 13.33
N SER A 167 14.34 2.93 12.86
CA SER A 167 14.20 3.23 11.44
C SER A 167 15.03 4.45 11.07
N GLU A 168 15.54 4.43 9.83
CA GLU A 168 16.29 5.52 9.23
C GLU A 168 15.74 5.74 7.83
N ALA A 169 15.28 6.95 7.52
CA ALA A 169 14.78 7.31 6.20
C ALA A 169 15.42 8.61 5.74
N LYS A 170 15.96 8.59 4.52
CA LYS A 170 16.47 9.78 3.86
C LYS A 170 15.94 9.84 2.43
N ILE A 171 14.88 10.63 2.26
CA ILE A 171 14.16 10.72 0.99
C ILE A 171 14.08 12.18 0.60
N LEU A 172 14.58 12.52 -0.60
CA LEU A 172 14.50 13.88 -1.17
C LEU A 172 15.01 15.00 -0.24
N GLY A 173 16.07 14.72 0.52
CA GLY A 173 16.67 15.69 1.45
C GLY A 173 15.93 15.85 2.78
N VAL A 174 14.86 15.09 3.00
CA VAL A 174 14.19 14.95 4.29
C VAL A 174 14.76 13.73 5.01
N GLU A 175 15.21 13.94 6.24
CA GLU A 175 15.69 12.91 7.14
C GLU A 175 14.68 12.69 8.27
N ALA A 176 14.28 11.44 8.47
CA ALA A 176 13.40 11.04 9.56
C ALA A 176 13.90 9.73 10.14
N ASN A 177 14.30 9.76 11.40
CA ASN A 177 14.81 8.58 12.09
C ASN A 177 14.06 8.38 13.40
N GLU A 178 13.79 7.13 13.74
CA GLU A 178 13.28 6.75 15.05
C GLU A 178 14.21 5.70 15.68
N ILE A 179 14.45 5.83 16.99
CA ILE A 179 15.25 4.86 17.73
C ILE A 179 14.58 4.55 19.06
N ALA A 180 14.41 3.26 19.35
CA ALA A 180 13.88 2.79 20.61
C ALA A 180 14.86 3.13 21.75
N LEU A 181 14.35 3.80 22.77
CA LEU A 181 15.05 4.12 24.01
C LEU A 181 14.81 3.05 25.08
N SER A 182 13.60 2.48 25.11
CA SER A 182 13.22 1.41 26.04
C SER A 182 12.24 0.47 25.37
N PHE A 183 12.28 -0.81 25.72
CA PHE A 183 11.37 -1.81 25.16
C PHE A 183 11.01 -2.84 26.23
N VAL A 184 9.81 -2.71 26.78
CA VAL A 184 9.27 -3.56 27.85
C VAL A 184 8.28 -4.56 27.24
N LYS A 185 8.74 -5.80 27.11
CA LYS A 185 7.93 -6.92 26.62
C LYS A 185 6.98 -7.41 27.71
N ASN A 186 5.78 -7.82 27.33
CA ASN A 186 4.72 -8.33 28.21
C ASN A 186 4.33 -7.35 29.32
N ALA A 187 4.41 -6.04 29.05
CA ALA A 187 3.95 -5.02 29.98
C ALA A 187 2.44 -5.14 30.21
N SER A 188 1.99 -4.92 31.45
CA SER A 188 0.56 -4.78 31.76
C SER A 188 0.09 -3.40 31.30
N VAL A 189 -0.84 -3.36 30.34
CA VAL A 189 -1.42 -2.11 29.83
C VAL A 189 -2.89 -2.06 30.22
N SER A 190 -3.30 -0.97 30.88
CA SER A 190 -4.71 -0.78 31.24
C SER A 190 -5.58 -0.74 29.98
N SER A 191 -6.68 -1.49 29.96
CA SER A 191 -7.62 -1.49 28.84
C SER A 191 -8.19 -0.10 28.53
N SER A 192 -8.30 0.76 29.54
CA SER A 192 -8.74 2.15 29.39
C SER A 192 -7.82 3.00 28.52
N LYS A 193 -6.54 2.62 28.37
CA LYS A 193 -5.57 3.30 27.50
C LYS A 193 -5.99 3.23 26.02
N PHE A 194 -6.71 2.18 25.64
CA PHE A 194 -7.17 1.96 24.26
C PHE A 194 -8.54 2.57 23.98
N ASN A 195 -9.07 3.41 24.88
CA ASN A 195 -10.30 4.14 24.63
C ASN A 195 -9.99 5.50 23.99
N PRO A 196 -10.72 5.92 22.94
CA PRO A 196 -10.54 7.22 22.33
C PRO A 196 -10.90 8.35 23.32
N PRO A 197 -10.15 9.47 23.32
CA PRO A 197 -10.51 10.65 24.11
C PRO A 197 -11.90 11.17 23.73
N SER A 198 -12.73 11.51 24.73
CA SER A 198 -14.12 11.95 24.54
C SER A 198 -14.25 13.42 24.16
N ASN A 199 -13.22 14.23 24.38
CA ASN A 199 -13.21 15.67 24.13
C ASN A 199 -12.72 16.03 22.71
N ILE A 200 -12.89 15.12 21.75
CA ILE A 200 -12.40 15.25 20.37
C ILE A 200 -13.59 15.18 19.41
N SER A 201 -13.60 16.06 18.42
CA SER A 201 -14.56 16.00 17.31
C SER A 201 -14.06 15.00 16.26
N TYR A 202 -14.77 13.87 16.10
CA TYR A 202 -14.39 12.82 15.16
C TYR A 202 -15.22 12.86 13.89
N GLU A 203 -14.53 12.85 12.76
CA GLU A 203 -15.11 12.56 11.46
C GLU A 203 -15.07 11.04 11.19
N ASP A 204 -16.18 10.48 10.70
CA ASP A 204 -16.23 9.07 10.32
C ASP A 204 -15.72 8.87 8.90
N GLN A 205 -14.72 8.01 8.73
CA GLN A 205 -14.06 7.74 7.46
C GLN A 205 -14.39 6.34 6.92
N SER A 206 -15.33 5.62 7.53
CA SER A 206 -15.60 4.22 7.15
C SER A 206 -16.03 4.09 5.69
N GLN A 207 -16.85 5.02 5.18
CA GLN A 207 -17.27 5.01 3.77
C GLN A 207 -16.11 5.30 2.81
N TYR A 208 -15.24 6.25 3.14
CA TYR A 208 -14.04 6.55 2.34
C TYR A 208 -13.08 5.37 2.31
N GLN A 209 -12.92 4.69 3.45
CA GLN A 209 -12.10 3.48 3.52
C GLN A 209 -12.70 2.32 2.74
N GLN A 210 -14.03 2.14 2.77
CA GLN A 210 -14.70 1.14 1.95
C GLN A 210 -14.59 1.48 0.45
N ALA A 211 -14.66 2.75 0.06
CA ALA A 211 -14.47 3.13 -1.34
C ALA A 211 -13.04 2.85 -1.85
N ILE A 212 -12.02 3.01 -1.00
CA ILE A 212 -10.62 2.81 -1.39
C ILE A 212 -10.15 1.36 -1.24
N PHE A 213 -10.60 0.69 -0.17
CA PHE A 213 -10.09 -0.63 0.24
C PHE A 213 -11.18 -1.70 0.33
N GLY A 214 -12.46 -1.33 0.25
CA GLY A 214 -13.58 -2.27 0.30
C GLY A 214 -13.55 -3.24 -0.87
N ASP A 215 -13.10 -2.79 -2.03
CA ASP A 215 -12.97 -3.63 -3.24
C ASP A 215 -11.80 -4.62 -3.17
N MET A 216 -10.83 -4.41 -2.27
CA MET A 216 -9.82 -5.43 -1.94
C MET A 216 -10.36 -6.50 -0.96
N GLY A 217 -11.52 -6.24 -0.34
CA GLY A 217 -12.15 -7.09 0.65
C GLY A 217 -13.25 -8.01 0.13
N ASP A 218 -13.78 -7.73 -1.06
CA ASP A 218 -14.99 -8.36 -1.59
C ASP A 218 -14.77 -9.31 -2.78
N TYR A 219 -13.61 -9.96 -2.83
CA TYR A 219 -13.44 -11.16 -3.66
C TYR A 219 -14.27 -12.39 -3.21
N ASN A 220 -15.28 -12.23 -2.35
CA ASN A 220 -16.07 -13.38 -1.86
C ASN A 220 -17.48 -13.08 -1.30
N ASP A 221 -18.05 -11.88 -1.44
CA ASP A 221 -19.48 -11.68 -1.15
C ASP A 221 -20.18 -11.19 -2.42
N GLU A 222 -20.91 -12.12 -3.00
CA GLU A 222 -21.71 -12.04 -4.21
C GLU A 222 -22.89 -11.07 -4.01
N GLU A 223 -22.78 -9.85 -4.54
CA GLU A 223 -23.77 -9.49 -5.56
C GLU A 223 -23.09 -9.77 -6.89
N GLU A 224 -23.24 -11.01 -7.37
CA GLU A 224 -23.01 -11.33 -8.77
C GLU A 224 -23.93 -10.42 -9.60
N MET A 225 -23.45 -9.23 -9.98
CA MET A 225 -23.65 -8.84 -11.36
C MET A 225 -22.86 -9.87 -12.16
N ASP A 226 -23.55 -10.97 -12.45
CA ASP A 226 -23.12 -12.02 -13.36
C ASP A 226 -23.02 -11.41 -14.76
N PHE A 227 -22.00 -10.58 -14.96
CA PHE A 227 -21.46 -10.42 -16.29
C PHE A 227 -20.81 -11.77 -16.56
N ASP A 228 -21.55 -12.65 -17.24
CA ASP A 228 -21.03 -13.82 -17.92
C ASP A 228 -19.89 -13.37 -18.85
N LEU A 229 -18.70 -13.16 -18.29
CA LEU A 229 -17.53 -12.77 -19.04
C LEU A 229 -17.11 -14.00 -19.83
N TYR A 230 -17.03 -13.81 -21.14
CA TYR A 230 -16.56 -14.84 -22.04
C TYR A 230 -15.09 -15.18 -21.72
N PRO A 231 -14.74 -16.47 -21.62
CA PRO A 231 -13.38 -16.91 -21.38
C PRO A 231 -12.37 -16.34 -22.36
N ILE A 232 -11.20 -15.96 -21.84
CA ILE A 232 -10.06 -15.50 -22.63
C ILE A 232 -9.40 -16.70 -23.29
N LYS A 233 -9.28 -16.67 -24.62
CA LYS A 233 -8.55 -17.72 -25.36
C LYS A 233 -7.04 -17.51 -25.37
N TYR A 234 -6.57 -16.29 -25.09
CA TYR A 234 -5.13 -16.02 -24.95
C TYR A 234 -4.57 -16.85 -23.78
N PRO A 235 -3.45 -17.58 -23.92
CA PRO A 235 -2.97 -18.41 -22.82
C PRO A 235 -2.44 -17.59 -21.65
N TYR A 236 -2.94 -17.86 -20.43
CA TYR A 236 -2.47 -17.16 -19.22
C TYR A 236 -0.96 -17.25 -19.01
N GLN A 237 -0.33 -18.41 -19.29
CA GLN A 237 1.13 -18.53 -19.13
C GLN A 237 1.90 -17.59 -20.06
N LYS A 238 1.45 -17.45 -21.32
CA LYS A 238 2.04 -16.51 -22.26
C LYS A 238 1.84 -15.07 -21.79
N PHE A 239 0.68 -14.75 -21.20
CA PHE A 239 0.43 -13.43 -20.63
C PHE A 239 1.40 -13.15 -19.47
N LYS A 240 1.48 -14.10 -18.53
CA LYS A 240 2.36 -14.03 -17.37
C LYS A 240 3.83 -13.89 -17.75
N GLU A 241 4.31 -14.61 -18.76
CA GLU A 241 5.67 -14.48 -19.29
C GLU A 241 5.95 -13.07 -19.82
N VAL A 242 5.08 -12.53 -20.70
CA VAL A 242 5.22 -11.17 -21.24
C VAL A 242 5.23 -10.12 -20.11
N ILE A 243 4.33 -10.26 -19.13
CA ILE A 243 4.24 -9.37 -17.97
C ILE A 243 5.47 -9.49 -17.06
N ASN A 244 6.04 -10.68 -16.89
CA ASN A 244 7.22 -10.90 -16.07
C ASN A 244 8.48 -10.28 -16.67
N ASP A 245 8.60 -10.32 -18.00
CA ASP A 245 9.75 -9.77 -18.73
C ASP A 245 9.61 -8.26 -18.99
N PHE A 246 8.44 -7.69 -18.73
CA PHE A 246 8.17 -6.28 -18.96
C PHE A 246 8.87 -5.38 -17.93
N SER A 247 9.61 -4.39 -18.44
CA SER A 247 10.15 -3.28 -17.66
C SER A 247 10.16 -2.01 -18.52
N TYR A 248 9.68 -0.91 -17.95
CA TYR A 248 9.60 0.37 -18.66
C TYR A 248 9.70 1.55 -17.69
N ASN A 249 10.59 2.52 -17.96
CA ASN A 249 10.68 3.84 -17.30
C ASN A 249 10.41 3.89 -15.79
N GLY A 250 10.95 2.92 -15.04
CA GLY A 250 10.85 2.86 -13.57
C GLY A 250 9.57 2.24 -13.02
N TYR A 251 8.65 1.77 -13.87
CA TYR A 251 7.52 0.95 -13.45
C TYR A 251 8.02 -0.42 -12.97
N ARG A 252 7.52 -0.83 -11.80
CA ARG A 252 7.81 -2.10 -11.13
C ARG A 252 6.51 -2.87 -10.96
N LYS A 253 6.52 -4.14 -11.36
CA LYS A 253 5.37 -5.02 -11.23
C LYS A 253 5.05 -5.25 -9.75
N LEU A 254 3.79 -5.05 -9.39
CA LEU A 254 3.25 -5.41 -8.07
C LEU A 254 2.68 -6.81 -8.09
N THR A 255 1.76 -7.08 -9.01
CA THR A 255 1.02 -8.35 -9.08
C THR A 255 0.70 -8.73 -10.51
N VAL A 256 0.48 -10.03 -10.72
CA VAL A 256 -0.10 -10.61 -11.93
C VAL A 256 -1.08 -11.70 -11.49
N MET A 257 -2.31 -11.61 -11.98
CA MET A 257 -3.45 -12.39 -11.49
C MET A 257 -4.23 -13.00 -12.65
N ASN A 258 -4.93 -14.08 -12.32
CA ASN A 258 -5.95 -14.72 -13.14
C ASN A 258 -7.20 -14.89 -12.26
N SER A 259 -8.29 -14.21 -12.60
CA SER A 259 -9.55 -14.20 -11.85
C SER A 259 -10.70 -14.34 -12.84
N LYS A 260 -11.61 -15.32 -12.63
CA LYS A 260 -12.85 -15.57 -13.41
C LYS A 260 -12.83 -14.91 -14.81
N ASP A 261 -12.11 -15.53 -15.75
CA ASP A 261 -12.08 -15.13 -17.18
C ASP A 261 -11.48 -13.74 -17.50
N THR A 262 -10.68 -13.20 -16.58
CA THR A 262 -9.86 -12.00 -16.78
C THR A 262 -8.41 -12.22 -16.32
N TYR A 263 -7.45 -11.68 -17.07
CA TYR A 263 -6.05 -11.62 -16.64
C TYR A 263 -5.69 -10.17 -16.36
N SER A 264 -4.97 -9.92 -15.28
CA SER A 264 -4.56 -8.57 -14.91
C SER A 264 -3.16 -8.54 -14.35
N ALA A 265 -2.49 -7.40 -14.52
CA ALA A 265 -1.21 -7.09 -13.91
C ALA A 265 -1.20 -5.63 -13.51
N MET A 266 -0.60 -5.33 -12.36
CA MET A 266 -0.45 -3.96 -11.87
C MET A 266 1.03 -3.64 -11.69
N PHE A 267 1.39 -2.39 -12.00
CA PHE A 267 2.73 -1.86 -11.87
C PHE A 267 2.68 -0.49 -11.19
N MET A 268 3.74 -0.14 -10.47
CA MET A 268 3.91 1.16 -9.82
C MET A 268 5.23 1.80 -10.19
N LYS A 269 5.23 3.13 -10.32
CA LYS A 269 6.41 3.98 -10.48
C LYS A 269 6.57 4.85 -9.24
N GLY A 270 7.00 4.23 -8.13
CA GLY A 270 6.93 4.86 -6.81
C GLY A 270 5.50 5.32 -6.49
N MET A 271 5.34 6.50 -5.90
CA MET A 271 4.02 7.14 -5.74
C MET A 271 3.59 8.00 -6.93
N SER A 272 4.42 8.09 -7.98
CA SER A 272 4.24 9.04 -9.08
C SER A 272 3.44 8.52 -10.26
N GLY A 273 3.08 7.23 -10.23
CA GLY A 273 2.17 6.67 -11.21
C GLY A 273 1.94 5.17 -11.04
N SER A 274 0.83 4.72 -11.59
CA SER A 274 0.39 3.33 -11.69
C SER A 274 0.18 2.96 -13.15
N LEU A 275 0.25 1.66 -13.44
CA LEU A 275 0.01 1.10 -14.76
C LEU A 275 -0.70 -0.24 -14.56
N ALA A 276 -1.86 -0.39 -15.18
CA ALA A 276 -2.63 -1.62 -15.23
C ALA A 276 -2.58 -2.21 -16.64
N ILE A 277 -2.36 -3.52 -16.72
CA ILE A 277 -2.44 -4.28 -17.98
C ILE A 277 -3.42 -5.41 -17.79
N ALA A 278 -4.46 -5.47 -18.61
CA ALA A 278 -5.48 -6.51 -18.55
C ALA A 278 -5.68 -7.21 -19.89
N ALA A 279 -6.13 -8.45 -19.86
CA ALA A 279 -6.64 -9.17 -21.02
C ALA A 279 -8.14 -9.43 -20.83
N THR A 280 -8.93 -9.30 -21.90
CA THR A 280 -10.37 -9.60 -21.91
C THR A 280 -10.82 -10.17 -23.26
N SER A 281 -11.85 -11.01 -23.27
CA SER A 281 -12.44 -11.53 -24.51
C SER A 281 -13.11 -10.42 -25.30
N LYS A 282 -12.96 -10.44 -26.63
CA LYS A 282 -13.68 -9.53 -27.53
C LYS A 282 -15.20 -9.64 -27.44
N LYS A 283 -15.71 -10.75 -26.90
CA LYS A 283 -17.14 -10.96 -26.70
C LYS A 283 -17.70 -10.19 -25.49
N ASN A 284 -16.82 -9.69 -24.61
CA ASN A 284 -17.20 -8.91 -23.44
C ASN A 284 -17.54 -7.45 -23.77
N GLY A 285 -17.22 -7.00 -24.99
CA GLY A 285 -17.49 -5.64 -25.43
C GLY A 285 -16.65 -5.26 -26.64
N ASN A 286 -17.07 -4.21 -27.34
CA ASN A 286 -16.32 -3.64 -28.45
C ASN A 286 -15.97 -2.17 -28.16
N PRO A 287 -14.73 -1.88 -27.71
CA PRO A 287 -14.33 -0.53 -27.36
C PRO A 287 -14.50 0.49 -28.49
N ALA A 288 -14.48 0.05 -29.75
CA ALA A 288 -14.72 0.92 -30.90
C ALA A 288 -16.17 1.45 -31.00
N GLN A 289 -17.13 0.85 -30.28
CA GLN A 289 -18.53 1.24 -30.27
C GLN A 289 -18.88 2.21 -29.14
N GLU A 290 -18.02 2.37 -28.14
CA GLU A 290 -18.30 3.19 -26.94
C GLU A 290 -17.94 4.68 -27.13
N GLY A 291 -17.36 5.06 -28.27
CA GLY A 291 -16.88 6.42 -28.52
C GLY A 291 -15.57 6.71 -27.79
N GLY A 292 -15.00 7.92 -27.94
CA GLY A 292 -13.82 8.36 -27.16
C GLY A 292 -12.45 7.79 -27.57
N PHE A 293 -12.39 6.78 -28.44
CA PHE A 293 -11.12 6.17 -28.88
C PHE A 293 -10.71 6.55 -30.31
N GLU A 294 -9.46 6.96 -30.48
CA GLU A 294 -8.78 7.03 -31.78
C GLU A 294 -8.30 5.63 -32.18
N THR A 295 -8.74 5.13 -33.33
CA THR A 295 -8.31 3.83 -33.88
C THR A 295 -7.16 4.01 -34.86
N PHE A 296 -6.09 3.22 -34.72
CA PHE A 296 -4.92 3.26 -35.59
C PHE A 296 -4.23 1.88 -35.66
N THR A 297 -3.13 1.80 -36.41
CA THR A 297 -2.30 0.58 -36.50
C THR A 297 -0.89 0.90 -36.03
N HIS A 298 -0.32 0.05 -35.18
CA HIS A 298 1.06 0.14 -34.69
C HIS A 298 1.74 -1.22 -34.83
N ASN A 299 2.89 -1.27 -35.53
CA ASN A 299 3.64 -2.51 -35.81
C ASN A 299 2.78 -3.67 -36.36
N GLY A 300 1.81 -3.34 -37.21
CA GLY A 300 0.89 -4.32 -37.84
C GLY A 300 -0.25 -4.78 -36.93
N VAL A 301 -0.36 -4.25 -35.71
CA VAL A 301 -1.43 -4.56 -34.76
C VAL A 301 -2.40 -3.39 -34.69
N LYS A 302 -3.71 -3.69 -34.65
CA LYS A 302 -4.75 -2.68 -34.53
C LYS A 302 -4.83 -2.20 -33.07
N CYS A 303 -4.78 -0.89 -32.86
CA CYS A 303 -4.80 -0.25 -31.56
C CYS A 303 -5.92 0.80 -31.47
N MET A 304 -6.37 1.06 -30.26
CA MET A 304 -7.33 2.11 -29.92
C MET A 304 -6.78 2.91 -28.73
N TYR A 305 -6.73 4.23 -28.82
CA TYR A 305 -6.17 5.10 -27.77
C TYR A 305 -7.15 6.21 -27.41
N GLY A 306 -7.41 6.38 -26.12
CA GLY A 306 -8.41 7.34 -25.62
C GLY A 306 -8.59 7.24 -24.11
N ALA A 307 -9.51 8.03 -23.57
CA ALA A 307 -9.96 7.90 -22.19
C ALA A 307 -11.24 7.07 -22.16
N MET A 308 -11.41 6.24 -21.12
CA MET A 308 -12.66 5.48 -20.91
C MET A 308 -13.77 6.39 -20.38
N ASP A 309 -13.42 7.39 -19.56
CA ASP A 309 -14.31 8.42 -19.03
C ASP A 309 -13.60 9.80 -19.02
N GLU A 310 -14.35 10.91 -18.98
CA GLU A 310 -13.81 12.28 -19.06
C GLU A 310 -12.82 12.64 -17.92
N ASP A 311 -12.92 11.96 -16.78
CA ASP A 311 -12.13 12.21 -15.57
C ASP A 311 -11.02 11.18 -15.30
N ASP A 312 -10.92 10.12 -16.10
CA ASP A 312 -10.00 9.00 -15.88
C ASP A 312 -8.80 9.00 -16.85
N GLY A 313 -7.71 8.36 -16.42
CA GLY A 313 -6.43 8.29 -17.15
C GLY A 313 -6.54 7.76 -18.60
N VAL A 314 -5.39 7.72 -19.30
CA VAL A 314 -5.38 7.28 -20.72
C VAL A 314 -5.27 5.76 -20.83
N THR A 315 -5.97 5.22 -21.83
CA THR A 315 -6.03 3.79 -22.14
C THR A 315 -5.56 3.52 -23.56
N LEU A 316 -4.72 2.50 -23.73
CA LEU A 316 -4.34 1.91 -25.01
C LEU A 316 -4.88 0.47 -25.06
N ILE A 317 -5.76 0.19 -26.02
CA ILE A 317 -6.33 -1.13 -26.25
C ILE A 317 -5.71 -1.72 -27.51
N VAL A 318 -5.28 -2.97 -27.42
CA VAL A 318 -4.57 -3.70 -28.47
C VAL A 318 -5.40 -4.91 -28.86
N ASP A 319 -5.71 -5.01 -30.15
CA ASP A 319 -6.43 -6.14 -30.72
C ASP A 319 -5.46 -7.31 -30.95
N ILE A 320 -5.78 -8.48 -30.37
CA ILE A 320 -5.10 -9.74 -30.63
C ILE A 320 -6.07 -10.70 -31.35
N PRO A 321 -6.19 -10.64 -32.70
CA PRO A 321 -7.25 -11.33 -33.43
C PRO A 321 -7.18 -12.84 -33.30
N ARG A 322 -5.96 -13.40 -33.30
CA ARG A 322 -5.71 -14.85 -33.22
C ARG A 322 -6.37 -15.50 -32.00
N TYR A 323 -6.52 -14.75 -30.91
CA TYR A 323 -7.08 -15.22 -29.65
C TYR A 323 -8.43 -14.58 -29.32
N GLU A 324 -9.03 -13.82 -30.24
CA GLU A 324 -10.26 -13.05 -29.97
C GLU A 324 -10.18 -12.28 -28.64
N THR A 325 -9.03 -11.64 -28.38
CA THR A 325 -8.70 -11.01 -27.09
C THR A 325 -8.31 -9.56 -27.31
N TYR A 326 -8.69 -8.69 -26.37
CA TYR A 326 -8.11 -7.36 -26.22
C TYR A 326 -7.10 -7.36 -25.08
N ILE A 327 -5.96 -6.70 -25.30
CA ILE A 327 -5.06 -6.28 -24.21
C ILE A 327 -5.31 -4.80 -23.95
N ILE A 328 -5.60 -4.46 -22.70
CA ILE A 328 -5.88 -3.10 -22.24
C ILE A 328 -4.71 -2.65 -21.40
N ILE A 329 -4.13 -1.50 -21.72
CA ILE A 329 -3.04 -0.86 -20.98
C ILE A 329 -3.58 0.48 -20.50
N ALA A 330 -3.67 0.69 -19.20
CA ALA A 330 -4.18 1.92 -18.59
C ALA A 330 -3.13 2.51 -17.65
N ALA A 331 -2.90 3.82 -17.71
CA ALA A 331 -1.88 4.49 -16.92
C ALA A 331 -2.42 5.76 -16.24
N ASP A 332 -1.98 5.97 -14.99
CA ASP A 332 -2.29 7.14 -14.17
C ASP A 332 -0.99 7.65 -13.50
N PRO A 333 -0.64 8.95 -13.56
CA PRO A 333 -1.31 10.02 -14.29
C PRO A 333 -1.27 9.80 -15.79
N VAL A 334 -2.06 10.59 -16.53
CA VAL A 334 -2.06 10.60 -17.99
C VAL A 334 -0.63 10.72 -18.53
N ILE A 335 -0.22 9.74 -19.31
CA ILE A 335 1.06 9.73 -20.03
C ILE A 335 0.84 9.89 -21.54
N SER A 336 1.91 10.17 -22.28
CA SER A 336 1.79 10.43 -23.71
C SER A 336 1.42 9.16 -24.50
N LYS A 337 0.71 9.32 -25.63
CA LYS A 337 0.46 8.22 -26.59
C LYS A 337 1.76 7.52 -27.00
N ASN A 338 2.84 8.27 -27.20
CA ASN A 338 4.15 7.72 -27.55
C ASN A 338 4.74 6.85 -26.42
N ASP A 339 4.54 7.23 -25.15
CA ASP A 339 4.95 6.40 -24.03
C ASP A 339 4.16 5.10 -23.96
N MET A 340 2.83 5.16 -24.18
CA MET A 340 1.98 3.96 -24.21
C MET A 340 2.39 3.02 -25.35
N LEU A 341 2.75 3.55 -26.52
CA LEU A 341 3.27 2.76 -27.63
C LEU A 341 4.66 2.19 -27.33
N GLY A 342 5.52 2.96 -26.64
CA GLY A 342 6.81 2.47 -26.15
C GLY A 342 6.65 1.32 -25.14
N MET A 343 5.62 1.35 -24.30
CA MET A 343 5.25 0.24 -23.42
C MET A 343 4.78 -0.97 -24.24
N LEU A 344 3.90 -0.75 -25.21
CA LEU A 344 3.43 -1.80 -26.11
C LEU A 344 4.59 -2.49 -26.85
N ASP A 345 5.58 -1.74 -27.34
CA ASP A 345 6.75 -2.31 -28.02
C ASP A 345 7.59 -3.23 -27.12
N LYS A 346 7.55 -3.02 -25.80
CA LYS A 346 8.17 -3.92 -24.82
C LYS A 346 7.26 -5.09 -24.46
N LEU A 347 5.95 -4.89 -24.48
CA LEU A 347 4.92 -5.90 -24.27
C LEU A 347 4.69 -6.69 -25.57
N LYS A 348 5.52 -7.71 -25.81
CA LYS A 348 5.52 -8.54 -27.03
C LYS A 348 4.32 -9.52 -27.10
N PHE A 349 3.09 -9.01 -27.03
CA PHE A 349 1.86 -9.80 -27.05
C PHE A 349 1.58 -10.50 -28.39
#